data_AF-A0AA38GGS8-F1
#
_entry.id   AF-A0AA38GGS8-F1
#
_cell.length_a   1.000
_cell.length_b   1.000
_cell.length_c   1.000
_cell.angle_alpha   90.00
_cell.angle_beta   90.00
_cell.angle_gamma   90.00
#
_symmetry.space_group_name_H-M   'P 1'
#
loop_
_entity.id
_entity.type
_entity.pdbx_description
1 polymer ?
#
loop_
_entity_poly.entity_id
_entity_poly.type
_entity_poly.pdbx_seq_one_letter_code
_entity_poly.pdbx_strand_id
1 'polypeptide(L)'
;MKESDGVKSLEKKFLGEKTERKRITIDYMLMKWTGEFGKWQVRHFILASFAWTLEALHNMVMIFADQQPEWQCKPNNNNGGLGFDSCSTAASICSMERSSWEWVRGNHVSTVSEWGLICAQEYQVGVAHSLFFVGRLIGASVFGRLSDSVLGRKGVLRLVCILNAVFGLLTAMSPNLTVYLILRLLTGVSTGGVGLSSFVLATEPVGPSKRGPVGMSTFYFFSLGITILPILSYLSTTWRVLYVVSSIPSLLYVILVLPLVSESPRWYLVQGRTEEAMNVMRSIAAVNGHVLPAGVSLALEDGDDDDEADLEPAAQAKGSYVDIFKSPVTRIRMVLMIFIWLTAALVYYGLILNVVNLSTSIYISVFLNGISEMPAFAITASLLQKFGRRAMLVSTMLLSSACAIAGSVITGIINGGEGGPMNKFLSPLQLVCTMLSIFAMAGTYNLLYIYTAELFPTVVRNAALGMTSAALN
;
A
#
# COMPACT_ATOMS: atom_id res chain seq x y z
N MET A 1 77.83 7.18 -7.49
CA MET A 1 76.86 6.10 -7.16
C MET A 1 75.89 6.46 -6.02
N LYS A 2 75.83 7.72 -5.54
CA LYS A 2 74.88 8.17 -4.49
C LYS A 2 73.68 8.99 -4.99
N GLU A 3 73.61 9.26 -6.30
CA GLU A 3 72.52 10.05 -6.91
C GLU A 3 71.36 9.19 -7.45
N SER A 4 71.59 7.89 -7.66
CA SER A 4 70.55 6.97 -8.16
C SER A 4 69.55 6.53 -7.08
N ASP A 5 69.89 6.65 -5.80
CA ASP A 5 69.02 6.21 -4.70
C ASP A 5 68.01 7.30 -4.29
N GLY A 6 68.33 8.57 -4.55
CA GLY A 6 67.43 9.70 -4.31
C GLY A 6 66.24 9.72 -5.29
N VAL A 7 66.48 9.40 -6.56
CA VAL A 7 65.44 9.37 -7.61
C VAL A 7 64.50 8.16 -7.42
N LYS A 8 65.03 6.99 -7.06
CA LYS A 8 64.22 5.81 -6.72
C LYS A 8 63.40 5.98 -5.43
N SER A 9 63.88 6.78 -4.48
CA SER A 9 63.16 7.16 -3.26
C SER A 9 62.00 8.12 -3.53
N LEU A 10 62.17 9.04 -4.49
CA LEU A 10 61.12 9.96 -4.95
C LEU A 10 60.09 9.28 -5.85
N GLU A 11 60.49 8.37 -6.75
CA GLU A 11 59.56 7.53 -7.52
C GLU A 11 58.73 6.61 -6.63
N LYS A 12 59.31 6.02 -5.57
CA LYS A 12 58.55 5.26 -4.57
C LYS A 12 57.60 6.11 -3.73
N LYS A 13 57.89 7.40 -3.53
CA LYS A 13 56.97 8.34 -2.85
C LYS A 13 55.82 8.79 -3.75
N PHE A 14 56.03 8.92 -5.06
CA PHE A 14 54.96 9.27 -6.01
C PHE A 14 54.11 8.06 -6.44
N LEU A 15 54.66 6.84 -6.40
CA LEU A 15 53.91 5.58 -6.61
C LEU A 15 53.29 5.02 -5.30
N GLY A 16 53.44 5.76 -4.19
CA GLY A 16 53.05 5.35 -2.84
C GLY A 16 51.68 5.87 -2.37
N GLU A 17 51.04 6.80 -3.08
CA GLU A 17 49.62 7.09 -2.89
C GLU A 17 48.79 5.98 -3.55
N LYS A 18 48.86 4.76 -2.98
CA LYS A 18 47.70 3.87 -3.05
C LYS A 18 46.57 4.68 -2.44
N THR A 19 45.67 5.20 -3.28
CA THR A 19 44.40 5.74 -2.83
C THR A 19 43.76 4.65 -2.00
N GLU A 20 43.84 4.74 -0.67
CA GLU A 20 43.24 3.77 0.24
C GLU A 20 41.77 3.67 -0.17
N ARG A 21 41.39 2.51 -0.73
CA ARG A 21 39.99 2.28 -1.11
C ARG A 21 39.21 2.13 0.17
N LYS A 22 38.75 3.24 0.71
CA LYS A 22 37.95 3.24 1.91
C LYS A 22 36.58 2.63 1.56
N ARG A 23 36.33 1.44 2.09
CA ARG A 23 35.05 0.75 2.02
C ARG A 23 34.11 1.44 3.01
N ILE A 24 32.93 1.86 2.54
CA ILE A 24 31.99 2.62 3.37
C ILE A 24 30.56 2.15 3.15
N THR A 25 29.77 2.17 4.22
CA THR A 25 28.34 1.84 4.18
C THR A 25 27.55 2.88 3.38
N ILE A 26 26.42 2.44 2.81
CA ILE A 26 25.53 3.35 2.06
C ILE A 26 25.04 4.48 2.95
N ASP A 27 24.64 4.19 4.19
CA ASP A 27 24.07 5.19 5.08
C ASP A 27 25.12 6.27 5.44
N TYR A 28 26.39 5.89 5.64
CA TYR A 28 27.46 6.87 5.84
C TYR A 28 27.75 7.68 4.57
N MET A 29 27.75 7.05 3.39
CA MET A 29 27.93 7.76 2.12
C MET A 29 26.81 8.78 1.87
N LEU A 30 25.56 8.42 2.19
CA LEU A 30 24.40 9.30 2.11
C LEU A 30 24.55 10.52 3.03
N MET A 31 24.95 10.30 4.28
CA MET A 31 25.11 11.37 5.27
C MET A 31 26.26 12.32 4.93
N LYS A 32 27.40 11.79 4.49
CA LYS A 32 28.63 12.57 4.35
C LYS A 32 28.80 13.23 2.98
N TRP A 33 28.40 12.55 1.91
CA TRP A 33 28.82 12.94 0.56
C TRP A 33 27.67 13.25 -0.39
N THR A 34 26.50 12.63 -0.24
CA THR A 34 25.41 12.84 -1.22
C THR A 34 24.24 13.66 -0.67
N GLY A 35 24.17 13.86 0.64
CA GLY A 35 23.03 14.46 1.33
C GLY A 35 21.89 13.46 1.58
N GLU A 36 21.18 13.63 2.69
CA GLU A 36 20.18 12.65 3.16
C GLU A 36 18.84 12.70 2.41
N PHE A 37 18.43 13.88 1.92
CA PHE A 37 17.17 14.06 1.19
C PHE A 37 17.22 15.30 0.28
N GLY A 38 17.95 15.21 -0.82
CA GLY A 38 18.10 16.26 -1.83
C GLY A 38 17.11 16.17 -2.98
N LYS A 39 17.32 16.97 -4.03
CA LYS A 39 16.41 17.07 -5.20
C LYS A 39 16.26 15.74 -5.93
N TRP A 40 17.33 14.94 -6.01
CA TRP A 40 17.28 13.62 -6.61
C TRP A 40 16.34 12.69 -5.83
N GLN A 41 16.51 12.63 -4.50
CA GLN A 41 15.70 11.77 -3.65
C GLN A 41 14.24 12.20 -3.65
N VAL A 42 13.94 13.51 -3.63
CA VAL A 42 12.55 14.00 -3.72
C VAL A 42 11.88 13.54 -5.02
N ARG A 43 12.56 13.72 -6.16
CA ARG A 43 12.03 13.28 -7.46
C ARG A 43 11.83 11.76 -7.48
N HIS A 44 12.83 11.01 -7.05
CA HIS A 44 12.77 9.55 -7.01
C HIS A 44 11.64 9.05 -6.10
N PHE A 45 11.52 9.63 -4.90
CA PHE A 45 10.48 9.34 -3.92
C PHE A 45 9.08 9.54 -4.49
N ILE A 46 8.80 10.68 -5.14
CA ILE A 46 7.48 10.96 -5.72
C ILE A 46 7.14 9.94 -6.81
N LEU A 47 8.08 9.67 -7.72
CA LEU A 47 7.86 8.74 -8.85
C LEU A 47 7.70 7.30 -8.37
N ALA A 48 8.47 6.86 -7.37
CA ALA A 48 8.35 5.52 -6.79
C ALA A 48 7.05 5.37 -5.98
N SER A 49 6.68 6.39 -5.20
CA SER A 49 5.50 6.36 -4.32
C SER A 49 4.18 6.46 -5.07
N PHE A 50 4.16 7.00 -6.29
CA PHE A 50 2.94 7.05 -7.11
C PHE A 50 2.31 5.67 -7.37
N ALA A 51 3.09 4.59 -7.26
CA ALA A 51 2.56 3.23 -7.32
C ALA A 51 1.54 2.91 -6.21
N TRP A 52 1.63 3.57 -5.04
CA TRP A 52 0.63 3.43 -3.97
C TRP A 52 -0.74 3.97 -4.39
N THR A 53 -0.79 5.02 -5.20
CA THR A 53 -2.04 5.54 -5.76
C THR A 53 -2.72 4.48 -6.62
N LEU A 54 -1.94 3.80 -7.46
CA LEU A 54 -2.43 2.71 -8.31
C LEU A 54 -2.92 1.51 -7.50
N GLU A 55 -2.18 1.17 -6.45
CA GLU A 55 -2.56 0.12 -5.51
C GLU A 55 -3.91 0.42 -4.86
N ALA A 56 -4.10 1.66 -4.36
CA ALA A 56 -5.36 2.09 -3.77
C ALA A 56 -6.52 1.98 -4.76
N LEU A 57 -6.32 2.37 -6.03
CA LEU A 57 -7.34 2.22 -7.07
C LEU A 57 -7.77 0.75 -7.23
N HIS A 58 -6.84 -0.19 -7.31
CA HIS A 58 -7.16 -1.62 -7.51
C HIS A 58 -7.74 -2.29 -6.26
N ASN A 59 -7.29 -1.86 -5.08
CA ASN A 59 -7.77 -2.37 -3.80
C ASN A 59 -9.22 -1.90 -3.53
N MET A 60 -9.48 -0.60 -3.72
CA MET A 60 -10.74 0.01 -3.32
C MET A 60 -11.82 0.01 -4.40
N VAL A 61 -11.51 -0.34 -5.66
CA VAL A 61 -12.50 -0.35 -6.77
C VAL A 61 -13.74 -1.18 -6.45
N MET A 62 -13.60 -2.25 -5.68
CA MET A 62 -14.68 -3.15 -5.30
C MET A 62 -15.77 -2.48 -4.44
N ILE A 63 -15.44 -1.38 -3.74
CA ILE A 63 -16.42 -0.57 -3.00
C ILE A 63 -17.54 -0.07 -3.93
N PHE A 64 -17.20 0.30 -5.16
CA PHE A 64 -18.15 0.82 -6.14
C PHE A 64 -18.61 -0.24 -7.15
N ALA A 65 -17.72 -1.18 -7.52
CA ALA A 65 -18.04 -2.21 -8.49
C ALA A 65 -19.04 -3.24 -7.93
N ASP A 66 -18.98 -3.53 -6.63
CA ASP A 66 -19.82 -4.55 -5.97
C ASP A 66 -20.91 -3.94 -5.06
N GLN A 67 -21.20 -2.64 -5.19
CA GLN A 67 -22.25 -2.00 -4.40
C GLN A 67 -23.65 -2.47 -4.83
N GLN A 68 -24.57 -2.53 -3.88
CA GLN A 68 -25.98 -2.65 -4.19
C GLN A 68 -26.51 -1.29 -4.68
N PRO A 69 -27.03 -1.19 -5.92
CA PRO A 69 -27.58 0.06 -6.41
C PRO A 69 -28.96 0.34 -5.81
N GLU A 70 -29.38 1.60 -5.92
CA GLU A 70 -30.76 1.99 -5.60
C GLU A 70 -31.75 1.30 -6.56
N TRP A 71 -32.91 0.94 -6.01
CA TRP A 71 -33.98 0.24 -6.71
C TRP A 71 -35.30 1.00 -6.54
N GLN A 72 -36.20 0.84 -7.51
CA GLN A 72 -37.52 1.45 -7.50
C GLN A 72 -38.59 0.44 -7.94
N CYS A 73 -39.83 0.62 -7.48
CA CYS A 73 -40.97 -0.15 -7.94
C CYS A 73 -41.34 0.20 -9.38
N LYS A 74 -41.70 -0.80 -10.18
CA LYS A 74 -42.22 -0.53 -11.53
C LYS A 74 -43.65 0.02 -11.43
N PRO A 75 -43.97 1.12 -12.13
CA PRO A 75 -45.33 1.62 -12.19
C PRO A 75 -46.23 0.62 -12.92
N ASN A 76 -47.35 0.25 -12.29
CA ASN A 76 -48.28 -0.74 -12.83
C ASN A 76 -49.18 -0.09 -13.88
N ASN A 77 -48.96 -0.39 -15.17
CA ASN A 77 -49.67 0.25 -16.29
C ASN A 77 -51.02 -0.40 -16.64
N ASN A 78 -51.56 -1.29 -15.78
CA ASN A 78 -52.80 -1.99 -16.05
C ASN A 78 -54.00 -1.28 -15.39
N ASN A 79 -54.82 -0.69 -16.24
CA ASN A 79 -56.07 0.02 -15.96
C ASN A 79 -56.97 -0.62 -14.88
N GLY A 80 -57.41 0.19 -13.92
CA GLY A 80 -58.80 0.19 -13.43
C GLY A 80 -59.28 -0.94 -12.50
N GLY A 81 -58.40 -1.70 -11.85
CA GLY A 81 -58.80 -2.71 -10.86
C GLY A 81 -58.02 -2.58 -9.57
N LEU A 82 -58.68 -2.78 -8.43
CA LEU A 82 -58.15 -2.86 -7.06
C LEU A 82 -57.13 -4.02 -6.91
N GLY A 83 -56.00 -3.94 -7.61
CA GLY A 83 -54.83 -4.78 -7.40
C GLY A 83 -53.97 -4.14 -6.32
N PHE A 84 -53.96 -4.73 -5.12
CA PHE A 84 -53.06 -4.35 -4.04
C PHE A 84 -51.62 -4.21 -4.57
N ASP A 85 -50.99 -3.06 -4.31
CA ASP A 85 -49.59 -2.78 -4.63
C ASP A 85 -48.68 -3.83 -3.96
N SER A 86 -48.27 -4.85 -4.72
CA SER A 86 -47.34 -5.88 -4.23
C SER A 86 -45.96 -5.30 -3.87
N CYS A 87 -45.65 -4.09 -4.36
CA CYS A 87 -44.40 -3.40 -4.08
C CYS A 87 -44.46 -2.46 -2.85
N SER A 88 -45.66 -2.05 -2.39
CA SER A 88 -45.79 -1.10 -1.26
C SER A 88 -45.85 -1.78 0.11
N THR A 89 -46.19 -3.06 0.16
CA THR A 89 -46.35 -3.85 1.41
C THR A 89 -45.12 -4.68 1.77
N ALA A 90 -44.14 -4.81 0.86
CA ALA A 90 -42.93 -5.58 1.11
C ALA A 90 -41.82 -4.71 1.74
N ALA A 91 -41.34 -5.10 2.92
CA ALA A 91 -40.26 -4.40 3.62
C ALA A 91 -38.86 -4.59 2.99
N SER A 92 -38.70 -5.56 2.08
CA SER A 92 -37.40 -5.88 1.46
C SER A 92 -37.53 -6.38 0.02
N ILE A 93 -36.49 -6.16 -0.81
CA ILE A 93 -36.38 -6.72 -2.17
C ILE A 93 -36.58 -8.24 -2.20
N CYS A 94 -36.15 -8.94 -1.16
CA CYS A 94 -36.11 -10.40 -1.11
C CYS A 94 -37.47 -11.07 -1.02
N SER A 95 -38.48 -10.35 -0.51
CA SER A 95 -39.87 -10.82 -0.44
C SER A 95 -40.70 -10.44 -1.67
N MET A 96 -40.11 -9.72 -2.64
CA MET A 96 -40.80 -9.25 -3.83
C MET A 96 -40.50 -10.10 -5.06
N GLU A 97 -41.48 -10.20 -5.95
CA GLU A 97 -41.30 -10.83 -7.25
C GLU A 97 -40.38 -9.96 -8.13
N ARG A 98 -39.46 -10.58 -8.89
CA ARG A 98 -38.45 -9.85 -9.68
C ARG A 98 -39.05 -8.91 -10.74
N SER A 99 -40.30 -9.13 -11.13
CA SER A 99 -41.05 -8.31 -12.09
C SER A 99 -41.56 -6.99 -11.50
N SER A 100 -41.68 -6.86 -10.18
CA SER A 100 -42.32 -5.71 -9.52
C SER A 100 -41.40 -4.50 -9.32
N TRP A 101 -40.09 -4.65 -9.54
CA TRP A 101 -39.10 -3.62 -9.28
C TRP A 101 -37.99 -3.60 -10.34
N GLU A 102 -37.23 -2.51 -10.39
CA GLU A 102 -36.08 -2.33 -11.27
C GLU A 102 -34.97 -1.50 -10.61
N TRP A 103 -33.74 -1.68 -11.10
CA TRP A 103 -32.60 -0.85 -10.67
C TRP A 103 -32.70 0.53 -11.32
N VAL A 104 -32.61 1.59 -10.51
CA VAL A 104 -32.77 2.99 -10.96
C VAL A 104 -31.78 3.35 -12.09
N ARG A 105 -30.56 2.83 -12.01
CA ARG A 105 -29.48 3.09 -12.97
C ARG A 105 -29.25 1.94 -13.96
N GLY A 106 -30.12 0.92 -13.96
CA GLY A 106 -30.02 -0.25 -14.84
C GLY A 106 -29.16 -1.40 -14.29
N ASN A 107 -29.08 -2.47 -15.07
CA ASN A 107 -28.52 -3.76 -14.63
C ASN A 107 -26.98 -3.86 -14.74
N HIS A 108 -26.29 -2.89 -15.35
CA HIS A 108 -24.85 -2.97 -15.62
C HIS A 108 -24.00 -2.06 -14.73
N VAL A 109 -24.61 -1.49 -13.69
CA VAL A 109 -23.97 -0.48 -12.83
C VAL A 109 -22.99 -1.15 -11.88
N SER A 110 -23.39 -2.28 -11.31
CA SER A 110 -22.58 -3.09 -10.40
C SER A 110 -22.69 -4.58 -10.71
N THR A 111 -21.73 -5.36 -10.21
CA THR A 111 -21.75 -6.83 -10.30
C THR A 111 -22.99 -7.42 -9.62
N VAL A 112 -23.45 -6.79 -8.53
CA VAL A 112 -24.70 -7.12 -7.84
C VAL A 112 -25.90 -6.95 -8.76
N SER A 113 -25.96 -5.83 -9.50
CA SER A 113 -27.07 -5.59 -10.42
C SER A 113 -27.07 -6.50 -11.65
N GLU A 114 -25.89 -6.90 -12.12
CA GLU A 114 -25.72 -7.68 -13.35
C GLU A 114 -25.97 -9.17 -13.14
N TRP A 115 -25.46 -9.72 -12.05
CA TRP A 115 -25.60 -11.15 -11.73
C TRP A 115 -26.67 -11.44 -10.66
N GLY A 116 -27.35 -10.41 -10.14
CA GLY A 116 -28.44 -10.58 -9.18
C GLY A 116 -27.96 -11.09 -7.81
N LEU A 117 -26.82 -10.59 -7.32
CA LEU A 117 -26.18 -11.03 -6.07
C LEU A 117 -26.86 -10.46 -4.83
N ILE A 118 -28.16 -10.73 -4.69
CA ILE A 118 -29.02 -10.23 -3.60
C ILE A 118 -29.54 -11.39 -2.76
N CYS A 119 -29.98 -11.11 -1.53
CA CYS A 119 -30.67 -12.07 -0.68
C CYS A 119 -29.80 -13.30 -0.39
N ALA A 120 -30.25 -14.50 -0.76
CA ALA A 120 -29.48 -15.74 -0.56
C ALA A 120 -28.12 -15.76 -1.28
N GLN A 121 -27.88 -14.88 -2.27
CA GLN A 121 -26.63 -14.81 -3.03
C GLN A 121 -25.71 -13.63 -2.60
N GLU A 122 -26.12 -12.83 -1.61
CA GLU A 122 -25.34 -11.67 -1.14
C GLU A 122 -23.94 -12.06 -0.64
N TYR A 123 -23.80 -13.25 -0.04
CA TYR A 123 -22.52 -13.78 0.43
C TYR A 123 -21.44 -13.85 -0.67
N GLN A 124 -21.84 -13.93 -1.95
CA GLN A 124 -20.90 -14.03 -3.07
C GLN A 124 -20.09 -12.73 -3.26
N VAL A 125 -20.64 -11.57 -2.86
CA VAL A 125 -19.89 -10.31 -2.80
C VAL A 125 -18.77 -10.42 -1.77
N GLY A 126 -19.11 -10.90 -0.57
CA GLY A 126 -18.11 -11.16 0.48
C GLY A 126 -17.06 -12.19 0.06
N VAL A 127 -17.42 -13.21 -0.72
CA VAL A 127 -16.47 -14.19 -1.28
C VAL A 127 -15.52 -13.52 -2.27
N ALA A 128 -16.01 -12.63 -3.15
CA ALA A 128 -15.16 -11.89 -4.10
C ALA A 128 -14.12 -11.03 -3.38
N HIS A 129 -14.53 -10.33 -2.32
CA HIS A 129 -13.66 -9.52 -1.47
C HIS A 129 -12.64 -10.39 -0.75
N SER A 130 -13.08 -11.48 -0.14
CA SER A 130 -12.22 -12.43 0.58
C SER A 130 -11.16 -13.03 -0.34
N LEU A 131 -11.54 -13.47 -1.55
CA LEU A 131 -10.61 -14.02 -2.53
C LEU A 131 -9.55 -13.01 -2.97
N PHE A 132 -9.91 -11.73 -3.12
CA PHE A 132 -8.94 -10.68 -3.42
C PHE A 132 -7.88 -10.55 -2.30
N PHE A 133 -8.32 -10.52 -1.05
CA PHE A 133 -7.44 -10.44 0.13
C PHE A 133 -6.55 -11.69 0.28
N VAL A 134 -7.11 -12.89 0.12
CA VAL A 134 -6.32 -14.14 0.05
C VAL A 134 -5.28 -14.10 -1.07
N GLY A 135 -5.65 -13.58 -2.24
CA GLY A 135 -4.71 -13.37 -3.33
C GLY A 135 -3.57 -12.46 -2.92
N ARG A 136 -3.89 -11.33 -2.29
CA ARG A 136 -2.94 -10.31 -1.84
C ARG A 136 -1.97 -10.85 -0.78
N LEU A 137 -2.41 -11.75 0.10
CA LEU A 137 -1.56 -12.51 1.03
C LEU A 137 -0.53 -13.38 0.29
N ILE A 138 -0.97 -14.15 -0.70
CA ILE A 138 -0.10 -14.99 -1.54
C ILE A 138 0.90 -14.10 -2.31
N GLY A 139 0.39 -13.01 -2.89
CA GLY A 139 1.14 -12.03 -3.65
C GLY A 139 2.28 -11.41 -2.87
N ALA A 140 2.00 -10.88 -1.67
CA ALA A 140 3.00 -10.27 -0.80
C ALA A 140 4.16 -11.23 -0.49
N SER A 141 3.84 -12.51 -0.25
CA SER A 141 4.83 -13.55 0.04
C SER A 141 5.71 -13.88 -1.18
N VAL A 142 5.11 -14.03 -2.36
CA VAL A 142 5.82 -14.37 -3.60
C VAL A 142 6.65 -13.19 -4.11
N PHE A 143 6.02 -12.02 -4.25
CA PHE A 143 6.66 -10.83 -4.80
C PHE A 143 7.67 -10.21 -3.83
N GLY A 144 7.47 -10.35 -2.51
CA GLY A 144 8.48 -9.97 -1.52
C GLY A 144 9.79 -10.74 -1.70
N ARG A 145 9.72 -12.08 -1.84
CA ARG A 145 10.90 -12.91 -2.15
C ARG A 145 11.55 -12.52 -3.47
N LEU A 146 10.72 -12.31 -4.48
CA LEU A 146 11.18 -12.02 -5.83
C LEU A 146 11.90 -10.65 -5.91
N SER A 147 11.42 -9.68 -5.12
CA SER A 147 11.96 -8.33 -5.00
C SER A 147 13.34 -8.33 -4.36
N ASP A 148 13.52 -9.13 -3.31
CA ASP A 148 14.78 -9.19 -2.59
C ASP A 148 15.84 -10.01 -3.34
N SER A 149 15.44 -11.03 -4.10
CA SER A 149 16.37 -12.03 -4.65
C SER A 149 16.77 -11.84 -6.11
N VAL A 150 15.82 -11.75 -7.05
CA VAL A 150 16.13 -11.92 -8.50
C VAL A 150 15.81 -10.68 -9.31
N LEU A 151 14.62 -10.12 -9.14
CA LEU A 151 14.11 -9.06 -10.02
C LEU A 151 14.45 -7.65 -9.54
N GLY A 152 14.81 -7.48 -8.26
CA GLY A 152 14.93 -6.17 -7.64
C GLY A 152 13.58 -5.50 -7.41
N ARG A 153 13.59 -4.34 -6.75
CA ARG A 153 12.38 -3.64 -6.33
C ARG A 153 11.70 -3.00 -7.53
N LYS A 154 12.48 -2.38 -8.44
CA LYS A 154 11.99 -1.82 -9.71
C LYS A 154 11.48 -2.91 -10.64
N GLY A 155 12.16 -4.06 -10.72
CA GLY A 155 11.76 -5.18 -11.57
C GLY A 155 10.45 -5.83 -11.12
N VAL A 156 10.29 -6.06 -9.81
CA VAL A 156 9.02 -6.53 -9.27
C VAL A 156 7.91 -5.52 -9.49
N LEU A 157 8.16 -4.23 -9.22
CA LEU A 157 7.17 -3.17 -9.44
C LEU A 157 6.68 -3.14 -10.90
N ARG A 158 7.59 -3.34 -11.87
CA ARG A 158 7.22 -3.49 -13.28
C ARG A 158 6.27 -4.67 -13.51
N LEU A 159 6.63 -5.84 -13.00
CA LEU A 159 5.86 -7.07 -13.17
C LEU A 159 4.45 -6.94 -12.56
N VAL A 160 4.36 -6.49 -11.31
CA VAL A 160 3.07 -6.40 -10.61
C VAL A 160 2.14 -5.34 -11.21
N CYS A 161 2.67 -4.20 -11.68
CA CYS A 161 1.85 -3.20 -12.35
C CYS A 161 1.33 -3.68 -13.71
N ILE A 162 2.12 -4.45 -14.47
CA ILE A 162 1.65 -5.09 -15.71
C ILE A 162 0.55 -6.10 -15.40
N LEU A 163 0.77 -6.97 -14.40
CA LEU A 163 -0.22 -7.97 -14.01
C LEU A 163 -1.52 -7.33 -13.52
N ASN A 164 -1.44 -6.26 -12.71
CA ASN A 164 -2.61 -5.49 -12.27
C ASN A 164 -3.40 -4.94 -13.46
N ALA A 165 -2.72 -4.33 -14.44
CA ALA A 165 -3.38 -3.81 -15.64
C ALA A 165 -4.06 -4.92 -16.45
N VAL A 166 -3.36 -6.03 -16.67
CA VAL A 166 -3.90 -7.17 -17.43
C VAL A 166 -5.09 -7.81 -16.72
N PHE A 167 -4.96 -8.18 -15.45
CA PHE A 167 -6.04 -8.81 -14.70
C PHE A 167 -7.21 -7.87 -14.45
N GLY A 168 -6.97 -6.58 -14.24
CA GLY A 168 -8.01 -5.56 -14.13
C GLY A 168 -8.82 -5.38 -15.41
N LEU A 169 -8.16 -5.34 -16.58
CA LEU A 169 -8.84 -5.31 -17.88
C LEU A 169 -9.60 -6.60 -18.18
N LEU A 170 -9.02 -7.77 -17.85
CA LEU A 170 -9.74 -9.05 -17.98
C LEU A 170 -10.94 -9.12 -17.04
N THR A 171 -10.86 -8.53 -15.84
CA THR A 171 -11.98 -8.46 -14.89
C THR A 171 -13.14 -7.68 -15.50
N ALA A 172 -12.87 -6.57 -16.18
CA ALA A 172 -13.88 -5.81 -16.93
C ALA A 172 -14.54 -6.62 -18.06
N MET A 173 -13.86 -7.63 -18.60
CA MET A 173 -14.36 -8.51 -19.67
C MET A 173 -14.97 -9.82 -19.15
N SER A 174 -15.06 -10.02 -17.83
CA SER A 174 -15.54 -11.29 -17.27
C SER A 174 -17.00 -11.57 -17.68
N PRO A 175 -17.31 -12.74 -18.29
CA PRO A 175 -18.66 -13.02 -18.80
C PRO A 175 -19.60 -13.57 -17.72
N ASN A 176 -19.06 -14.10 -16.64
CA ASN A 176 -19.82 -14.70 -15.54
C ASN A 176 -19.10 -14.49 -14.19
N LEU A 177 -19.84 -14.73 -13.11
CA LEU A 177 -19.35 -14.56 -11.75
C LEU A 177 -18.13 -15.43 -11.44
N THR A 178 -18.08 -16.68 -11.91
CA THR A 178 -16.94 -17.57 -11.62
C THR A 178 -15.62 -17.02 -12.17
N VAL A 179 -15.63 -16.54 -13.42
CA VAL A 179 -14.47 -15.90 -14.03
C VAL A 179 -14.10 -14.62 -13.27
N TYR A 180 -15.09 -13.83 -12.84
CA TYR A 180 -14.86 -12.66 -11.99
C TYR A 180 -14.15 -13.02 -10.68
N LEU A 181 -14.62 -14.03 -9.95
CA LEU A 181 -14.02 -14.47 -8.69
C LEU A 181 -12.55 -14.92 -8.85
N ILE A 182 -12.26 -15.68 -9.92
CA ILE A 182 -10.89 -16.11 -10.24
C ILE A 182 -10.00 -14.89 -10.56
N LEU A 183 -10.50 -13.96 -11.36
CA LEU A 183 -9.75 -12.75 -11.73
C LEU A 183 -9.55 -11.81 -10.53
N ARG A 184 -10.49 -11.76 -9.58
CA ARG A 184 -10.31 -11.05 -8.31
C ARG A 184 -9.20 -11.65 -7.47
N LEU A 185 -9.12 -12.98 -7.36
CA LEU A 185 -8.00 -13.66 -6.72
C LEU A 185 -6.67 -13.28 -7.39
N LEU A 186 -6.60 -13.36 -8.72
CA LEU A 186 -5.37 -13.04 -9.48
C LEU A 186 -4.95 -11.56 -9.37
N THR A 187 -5.92 -10.64 -9.41
CA THR A 187 -5.69 -9.20 -9.19
C THR A 187 -5.19 -8.93 -7.77
N GLY A 188 -5.71 -9.69 -6.79
CA GLY A 188 -5.21 -9.70 -5.41
C GLY A 188 -3.74 -10.09 -5.36
N VAL A 189 -3.39 -11.23 -5.99
CA VAL A 189 -2.00 -11.72 -6.08
C VAL A 189 -1.07 -10.65 -6.62
N SER A 190 -1.40 -10.03 -7.76
CA SER A 190 -0.56 -8.99 -8.33
C SER A 190 -0.47 -7.74 -7.45
N THR A 191 -1.55 -7.32 -6.78
CA THR A 191 -1.56 -6.12 -5.93
C THR A 191 -0.70 -6.29 -4.67
N GLY A 192 -0.57 -7.51 -4.13
CA GLY A 192 0.14 -7.76 -2.87
C GLY A 192 1.62 -7.37 -2.85
N GLY A 193 2.28 -7.27 -4.01
CA GLY A 193 3.69 -6.89 -4.12
C GLY A 193 3.96 -5.39 -4.28
N VAL A 194 2.93 -4.57 -4.55
CA VAL A 194 3.09 -3.16 -4.94
C VAL A 194 3.61 -2.31 -3.78
N GLY A 195 2.90 -2.30 -2.65
CA GLY A 195 3.19 -1.42 -1.53
C GLY A 195 4.57 -1.66 -0.92
N LEU A 196 4.95 -2.92 -0.68
CA LEU A 196 6.26 -3.26 -0.14
C LEU A 196 7.39 -2.85 -1.09
N SER A 197 7.30 -3.21 -2.38
CA SER A 197 8.34 -2.91 -3.36
C SER A 197 8.48 -1.41 -3.57
N SER A 198 7.37 -0.67 -3.65
CA SER A 198 7.35 0.78 -3.79
C SER A 198 7.91 1.49 -2.56
N PHE A 199 7.52 1.08 -1.35
CA PHE A 199 8.02 1.65 -0.10
C PHE A 199 9.53 1.50 0.05
N VAL A 200 10.04 0.29 -0.18
CA VAL A 200 11.47 0.00 -0.08
C VAL A 200 12.24 0.78 -1.15
N LEU A 201 11.76 0.77 -2.40
CA LEU A 201 12.39 1.53 -3.49
C LEU A 201 12.44 3.03 -3.19
N ALA A 202 11.38 3.61 -2.61
CA ALA A 202 11.29 5.03 -2.31
C ALA A 202 12.16 5.46 -1.10
N THR A 203 12.45 4.56 -0.16
CA THR A 203 13.10 4.89 1.12
C THR A 203 14.57 4.45 1.23
N GLU A 204 15.00 3.45 0.45
CA GLU A 204 16.39 2.99 0.46
C GLU A 204 17.43 4.05 0.04
N PRO A 205 17.15 4.96 -0.92
CA PRO A 205 18.06 6.06 -1.26
C PRO A 205 18.05 7.23 -0.27
N VAL A 206 17.20 7.18 0.76
CA VAL A 206 17.02 8.26 1.74
C VAL A 206 17.92 8.00 2.96
N GLY A 207 18.56 9.05 3.45
CA GLY A 207 19.44 8.99 4.62
C GLY A 207 18.68 8.63 5.91
N PRO A 208 19.37 8.04 6.89
CA PRO A 208 18.75 7.44 8.08
C PRO A 208 17.91 8.42 8.91
N SER A 209 18.33 9.69 9.05
CA SER A 209 17.59 10.71 9.82
C SER A 209 16.26 11.12 9.18
N LYS A 210 16.18 11.12 7.84
CA LYS A 210 14.98 11.52 7.08
C LYS A 210 14.10 10.35 6.66
N ARG A 211 14.62 9.11 6.74
CA ARG A 211 13.94 7.89 6.28
C ARG A 211 12.57 7.67 6.94
N GLY A 212 12.43 7.95 8.24
CA GLY A 212 11.16 7.80 8.96
C GLY A 212 10.05 8.72 8.42
N PRO A 213 10.21 10.06 8.48
CA PRO A 213 9.23 11.00 7.93
C PRO A 213 8.93 10.83 6.44
N VAL A 214 9.95 10.53 5.63
CA VAL A 214 9.76 10.29 4.20
C VAL A 214 8.99 8.99 3.96
N GLY A 215 9.32 7.93 4.70
CA GLY A 215 8.55 6.67 4.67
C GLY A 215 7.09 6.86 5.06
N MET A 216 6.79 7.68 6.06
CA MET A 216 5.40 8.03 6.40
C MET A 216 4.67 8.76 5.28
N SER A 217 5.41 9.52 4.47
CA SER A 217 4.82 10.33 3.42
C SER A 217 4.32 9.49 2.23
N THR A 218 4.68 8.20 2.13
CA THR A 218 4.17 7.33 1.06
C THR A 218 2.66 7.11 1.17
N PHE A 219 2.10 7.12 2.39
CA PHE A 219 0.67 6.91 2.60
C PHE A 219 -0.22 8.01 2.02
N TYR A 220 0.31 9.22 1.85
CA TYR A 220 -0.42 10.29 1.13
C TYR A 220 -0.79 9.86 -0.29
N PHE A 221 0.07 9.08 -0.96
CA PHE A 221 -0.21 8.58 -2.31
C PHE A 221 -1.29 7.51 -2.31
N PHE A 222 -1.38 6.69 -1.25
CA PHE A 222 -2.48 5.73 -1.09
C PHE A 222 -3.82 6.46 -0.91
N SER A 223 -3.89 7.40 0.02
CA SER A 223 -5.10 8.20 0.28
C SER A 223 -5.50 9.06 -0.92
N LEU A 224 -4.52 9.52 -1.72
CA LEU A 224 -4.79 10.17 -3.00
C LEU A 224 -5.55 9.23 -3.95
N GLY A 225 -5.18 7.94 -4.01
CA GLY A 225 -5.90 6.96 -4.82
C GLY A 225 -7.32 6.70 -4.32
N ILE A 226 -7.52 6.63 -2.99
CA ILE A 226 -8.86 6.56 -2.37
C ILE A 226 -9.69 7.78 -2.74
N THR A 227 -9.09 8.98 -2.74
CA THR A 227 -9.77 10.26 -3.04
C THR A 227 -10.14 10.38 -4.52
N ILE A 228 -9.30 9.89 -5.43
CA ILE A 228 -9.56 9.92 -6.88
C ILE A 228 -10.61 8.89 -7.30
N LEU A 229 -10.65 7.73 -6.64
CA LEU A 229 -11.55 6.63 -6.99
C LEU A 229 -13.05 7.01 -7.07
N PRO A 230 -13.68 7.72 -6.10
CA PRO A 230 -15.08 8.12 -6.21
C PRO A 230 -15.33 9.03 -7.41
N ILE A 231 -14.36 9.85 -7.80
CA ILE A 231 -14.46 10.71 -9.00
C ILE A 231 -14.50 9.83 -10.25
N LEU A 232 -13.58 8.86 -10.36
CA LEU A 232 -13.57 7.91 -11.48
C LEU A 232 -14.86 7.06 -11.53
N SER A 233 -15.35 6.64 -10.37
CA SER A 233 -16.60 5.89 -10.24
C SER A 233 -17.82 6.72 -10.66
N TYR A 234 -17.87 8.00 -10.29
CA TYR A 234 -18.96 8.89 -10.67
C TYR A 234 -19.00 9.15 -12.18
N LEU A 235 -17.83 9.23 -12.82
CA LEU A 235 -17.70 9.38 -14.28
C LEU A 235 -17.97 8.07 -15.05
N SER A 236 -17.91 6.92 -14.36
CA SER A 236 -18.09 5.60 -14.98
C SER A 236 -19.55 5.18 -14.93
N THR A 237 -20.11 4.80 -16.08
CA THR A 237 -21.52 4.37 -16.18
C THR A 237 -21.74 2.92 -15.79
N THR A 238 -20.71 2.07 -15.88
CA THR A 238 -20.76 0.64 -15.57
C THR A 238 -19.54 0.22 -14.76
N TRP A 239 -19.67 -0.82 -13.94
CA TRP A 239 -18.55 -1.39 -13.19
C TRP A 239 -17.41 -1.88 -14.11
N ARG A 240 -17.74 -2.33 -15.32
CA ARG A 240 -16.76 -2.74 -16.33
C ARG A 240 -15.88 -1.57 -16.77
N VAL A 241 -16.50 -0.43 -17.11
CA VAL A 241 -15.75 0.80 -17.47
C VAL A 241 -14.90 1.27 -16.28
N LEU A 242 -15.41 1.18 -15.05
CA LEU A 242 -14.65 1.54 -13.86
C LEU A 242 -13.36 0.72 -13.72
N TYR A 243 -13.41 -0.60 -13.96
CA TYR A 243 -12.21 -1.44 -13.97
C TYR A 243 -11.24 -1.07 -15.09
N VAL A 244 -11.73 -0.70 -16.28
CA VAL A 244 -10.86 -0.23 -17.38
C VAL A 244 -10.13 1.05 -16.98
N VAL A 245 -10.87 2.05 -16.49
CA VAL A 245 -10.33 3.36 -16.12
C VAL A 245 -9.39 3.27 -14.91
N SER A 246 -9.62 2.36 -13.96
CA SER A 246 -8.72 2.14 -12.83
C SER A 246 -7.45 1.36 -13.20
N SER A 247 -7.51 0.52 -14.25
CA SER A 247 -6.38 -0.33 -14.69
C SER A 247 -5.40 0.37 -15.63
N ILE A 248 -5.89 1.25 -16.52
CA ILE A 248 -5.05 1.99 -17.49
C ILE A 248 -3.91 2.77 -16.82
N PRO A 249 -4.12 3.50 -15.70
CA PRO A 249 -3.04 4.20 -15.01
C PRO A 249 -1.84 3.31 -14.62
N SER A 250 -2.06 2.03 -14.30
CA SER A 250 -0.98 1.09 -14.00
C SER A 250 -0.09 0.82 -15.21
N LEU A 251 -0.68 0.71 -16.41
CA LEU A 251 0.08 0.54 -17.64
C LEU A 251 0.84 1.81 -18.00
N LEU A 252 0.21 2.98 -17.87
CA LEU A 252 0.86 4.27 -18.11
C LEU A 252 2.04 4.50 -17.16
N TYR A 253 1.92 4.09 -15.90
CA TYR A 253 3.02 4.16 -14.94
C TYR A 253 4.24 3.34 -15.37
N VAL A 254 4.02 2.11 -15.85
CA VAL A 254 5.10 1.24 -16.33
C VAL A 254 5.81 1.83 -17.55
N ILE A 255 5.06 2.47 -18.47
CA ILE A 255 5.60 3.01 -19.72
C ILE A 255 6.26 4.37 -19.51
N LEU A 256 5.65 5.26 -18.73
CA LEU A 256 6.05 6.67 -18.64
C LEU A 256 6.87 6.99 -17.40
N VAL A 257 6.54 6.40 -16.25
CA VAL A 257 7.09 6.82 -14.95
C VAL A 257 8.22 5.90 -14.50
N LEU A 258 7.99 4.58 -14.52
CA LEU A 258 8.94 3.59 -14.02
C LEU A 258 10.32 3.61 -14.72
N PRO A 259 10.46 3.94 -16.01
CA PRO A 259 11.77 4.07 -16.63
C PRO A 259 12.64 5.15 -15.98
N LEU A 260 12.02 6.22 -15.47
CA LEU A 260 12.70 7.35 -14.81
C LEU A 260 13.16 7.03 -13.37
N VAL A 261 12.64 5.95 -12.77
CA VAL A 261 12.98 5.53 -11.41
C VAL A 261 14.26 4.70 -11.44
N SER A 262 15.23 5.01 -10.59
CA SER A 262 16.45 4.19 -10.45
C SER A 262 16.21 3.02 -9.51
N GLU A 263 16.88 1.89 -9.76
CA GLU A 263 16.84 0.75 -8.82
C GLU A 263 17.64 1.08 -7.55
N SER A 264 17.36 0.34 -6.48
CA SER A 264 18.00 0.50 -5.19
C SER A 264 19.53 0.29 -5.21
N PRO A 265 20.31 1.25 -4.66
CA PRO A 265 21.75 1.06 -4.44
C PRO A 265 22.05 -0.15 -3.53
N ARG A 266 21.21 -0.37 -2.50
CA ARG A 266 21.33 -1.50 -1.56
C ARG A 266 21.18 -2.83 -2.28
N TRP A 267 20.18 -2.94 -3.15
CA TRP A 267 19.96 -4.15 -3.93
C TRP A 267 21.17 -4.49 -4.80
N TYR A 268 21.70 -3.49 -5.53
CA TYR A 268 22.88 -3.70 -6.37
C TYR A 268 24.09 -4.18 -5.58
N LEU A 269 24.34 -3.64 -4.38
CA LEU A 269 25.44 -4.13 -3.54
C LEU A 269 25.24 -5.58 -3.09
N VAL A 270 24.04 -5.95 -2.65
CA VAL A 270 23.73 -7.31 -2.21
C VAL A 270 23.87 -8.32 -3.35
N GLN A 271 23.62 -7.89 -4.60
CA GLN A 271 23.82 -8.71 -5.80
C GLN A 271 25.28 -8.74 -6.29
N GLY A 272 26.22 -8.11 -5.58
CA GLY A 272 27.62 -7.99 -6.01
C GLY A 272 27.86 -7.01 -7.16
N ARG A 273 26.84 -6.25 -7.58
CA ARG A 273 26.90 -5.26 -8.67
C ARG A 273 27.34 -3.89 -8.13
N THR A 274 28.56 -3.84 -7.61
CA THR A 274 29.10 -2.65 -6.92
C THR A 274 29.24 -1.42 -7.82
N GLU A 275 29.63 -1.59 -9.08
CA GLU A 275 29.75 -0.48 -10.05
C GLU A 275 28.40 0.20 -10.32
N GLU A 276 27.32 -0.57 -10.41
CA GLU A 276 25.99 -0.01 -10.63
C GLU A 276 25.46 0.71 -9.40
N ALA A 277 25.70 0.16 -8.21
CA ALA A 277 25.42 0.85 -6.96
C ALA A 277 26.17 2.20 -6.90
N MET A 278 27.45 2.22 -7.27
CA MET A 278 28.25 3.43 -7.34
C MET A 278 27.74 4.42 -8.39
N ASN A 279 27.26 3.95 -9.55
CA ASN A 279 26.65 4.80 -10.57
C ASN A 279 25.38 5.50 -10.06
N VAL A 280 24.53 4.79 -9.31
CA VAL A 280 23.37 5.42 -8.67
C VAL A 280 23.84 6.45 -7.65
N MET A 281 24.82 6.14 -6.79
CA MET A 281 25.35 7.11 -5.82
C MET A 281 25.96 8.35 -6.48
N ARG A 282 26.70 8.18 -7.58
CA ARG A 282 27.23 9.29 -8.39
C ARG A 282 26.11 10.17 -8.94
N SER A 283 25.01 9.56 -9.41
CA SER A 283 23.85 10.31 -9.89
C SER A 283 23.16 11.11 -8.77
N ILE A 284 23.06 10.54 -7.56
CA ILE A 284 22.52 11.23 -6.39
C ILE A 284 23.40 12.42 -6.02
N ALA A 285 24.70 12.20 -5.90
CA ALA A 285 25.68 13.24 -5.58
C ALA A 285 25.62 14.39 -6.59
N ALA A 286 25.69 14.07 -7.89
CA ALA A 286 25.72 15.05 -8.97
C ALA A 286 24.47 15.96 -8.99
N VAL A 287 23.28 15.38 -8.86
CA VAL A 287 22.02 16.16 -8.86
C VAL A 287 21.85 16.97 -7.57
N ASN A 288 22.42 16.50 -6.46
CA ASN A 288 22.42 17.23 -5.19
C ASN A 288 23.55 18.28 -5.09
N GLY A 289 24.39 18.41 -6.12
CA GLY A 289 25.48 19.40 -6.15
C GLY A 289 26.74 18.97 -5.40
N HIS A 290 26.91 17.68 -5.14
CA HIS A 290 28.08 17.11 -4.50
C HIS A 290 28.90 16.24 -5.45
N VAL A 291 30.18 16.03 -5.12
CA VAL A 291 31.09 15.17 -5.88
C VAL A 291 31.62 14.08 -4.94
N LEU A 292 31.53 12.83 -5.37
CA LEU A 292 32.10 11.70 -4.64
C LEU A 292 33.64 11.69 -4.79
N PRO A 293 34.41 11.48 -3.72
CA PRO A 293 35.87 11.40 -3.82
C PRO A 293 36.32 10.21 -4.67
N ALA A 294 37.41 10.39 -5.40
CA ALA A 294 38.08 9.29 -6.09
C ALA A 294 38.60 8.25 -5.08
N GLY A 295 38.29 6.97 -5.30
CA GLY A 295 38.75 5.86 -4.46
C GLY A 295 37.76 5.36 -3.40
N VAL A 296 36.62 6.02 -3.18
CA VAL A 296 35.60 5.50 -2.25
C VAL A 296 34.77 4.42 -2.94
N SER A 297 34.67 3.24 -2.31
CA SER A 297 33.81 2.15 -2.75
C SER A 297 32.80 1.78 -1.67
N LEU A 298 31.61 1.37 -2.08
CA LEU A 298 30.60 0.89 -1.14
C LEU A 298 30.93 -0.53 -0.62
N ALA A 299 30.62 -0.78 0.65
CA ALA A 299 30.66 -2.11 1.25
C ALA A 299 29.39 -2.37 2.07
N LEU A 300 29.10 -3.66 2.30
CA LEU A 300 28.01 -4.13 3.15
C LEU A 300 28.41 -3.95 4.63
N GLU A 301 27.42 -3.75 5.51
CA GLU A 301 27.59 -3.33 6.92
C GLU A 301 28.38 -4.31 7.83
N ASP A 302 28.68 -5.54 7.38
CA ASP A 302 29.31 -6.59 8.21
C ASP A 302 30.58 -7.22 7.59
N GLY A 303 31.35 -6.48 6.78
CA GLY A 303 32.71 -6.91 6.44
C GLY A 303 33.67 -6.28 7.45
N ASP A 304 34.17 -7.07 8.41
CA ASP A 304 35.35 -6.69 9.18
C ASP A 304 36.43 -6.18 8.21
N ASP A 305 37.02 -5.04 8.58
CA ASP A 305 38.23 -4.54 7.97
C ASP A 305 39.30 -5.64 8.12
N ASP A 306 40.02 -5.92 7.04
CA ASP A 306 41.05 -6.96 6.90
C ASP A 306 40.51 -8.34 6.47
N ASP A 307 40.25 -8.52 5.16
CA ASP A 307 40.87 -9.62 4.42
C ASP A 307 40.66 -9.47 2.89
N GLU A 308 41.79 -9.44 2.19
CA GLU A 308 41.90 -9.70 0.76
C GLU A 308 41.66 -11.21 0.55
N ALA A 309 40.40 -11.63 0.53
CA ALA A 309 40.01 -12.96 0.09
C ALA A 309 38.88 -12.85 -0.93
N ASP A 310 39.14 -13.47 -2.07
CA ASP A 310 38.33 -13.67 -3.26
C ASP A 310 36.86 -13.22 -3.20
N LEU A 311 36.48 -12.45 -4.22
CA LEU A 311 35.09 -12.19 -4.64
C LEU A 311 34.42 -13.49 -5.09
N GLU A 312 34.28 -14.47 -4.20
CA GLU A 312 33.07 -15.28 -4.23
C GLU A 312 31.93 -14.37 -3.79
N PRO A 313 30.73 -14.45 -4.39
CA PRO A 313 29.57 -13.73 -3.89
C PRO A 313 29.38 -14.22 -2.46
N ALA A 314 29.86 -13.43 -1.49
CA ALA A 314 29.75 -13.74 -0.09
C ALA A 314 28.30 -14.13 0.14
N ALA A 315 28.10 -15.41 0.43
CA ALA A 315 26.84 -15.97 0.87
C ALA A 315 26.57 -15.41 2.27
N GLN A 316 26.49 -14.08 2.38
CA GLN A 316 25.95 -13.39 3.51
C GLN A 316 24.54 -13.93 3.61
N ALA A 317 24.30 -14.68 4.68
CA ALA A 317 23.12 -15.47 4.90
C ALA A 317 21.92 -14.66 4.41
N LYS A 318 21.35 -15.06 3.25
CA LYS A 318 20.07 -14.56 2.78
C LYS A 318 19.17 -14.74 3.97
N GLY A 319 18.89 -13.66 4.71
CA GLY A 319 18.16 -13.71 5.97
C GLY A 319 16.85 -14.41 5.66
N SER A 320 16.81 -15.71 5.92
CA SER A 320 15.73 -16.55 5.45
C SER A 320 14.56 -16.22 6.35
N TYR A 321 13.34 -16.37 5.86
CA TYR A 321 12.15 -16.31 6.72
C TYR A 321 12.34 -17.18 7.98
N VAL A 322 13.10 -18.26 7.84
CA VAL A 322 13.48 -19.20 8.90
C VAL A 322 14.39 -18.57 9.97
N ASP A 323 15.28 -17.65 9.60
CA ASP A 323 16.22 -17.01 10.53
C ASP A 323 15.52 -16.10 11.55
N ILE A 324 14.39 -15.52 11.14
CA ILE A 324 13.54 -14.73 12.05
C ILE A 324 12.96 -15.60 13.17
N PHE A 325 12.70 -16.87 12.90
CA PHE A 325 12.17 -17.81 13.88
C PHE A 325 13.26 -18.48 14.73
N LYS A 326 14.55 -18.31 14.42
CA LYS A 326 15.64 -18.91 15.19
C LYS A 326 15.81 -18.28 16.57
N SER A 327 15.71 -16.96 16.67
CA SER A 327 15.78 -16.27 17.96
C SER A 327 14.41 -16.21 18.65
N PRO A 328 14.30 -16.59 19.94
CA PRO A 328 13.02 -16.54 20.66
C PRO A 328 12.47 -15.13 20.77
N VAL A 329 13.33 -14.12 20.84
CA VAL A 329 12.94 -12.70 20.93
C VAL A 329 12.34 -12.20 19.62
N THR A 330 12.97 -12.51 18.48
CA THR A 330 12.46 -12.11 17.15
C THR A 330 11.19 -12.88 16.81
N ARG A 331 11.07 -14.15 17.22
CA ARG A 331 9.86 -14.95 17.06
C ARG A 331 8.66 -14.34 17.79
N ILE A 332 8.79 -14.01 19.07
CA ILE A 332 7.70 -13.40 19.85
C ILE A 332 7.31 -12.04 19.25
N ARG A 333 8.30 -11.22 18.86
CA ARG A 333 8.05 -9.93 18.19
C ARG A 333 7.30 -10.11 16.88
N MET A 334 7.64 -11.10 16.05
CA MET A 334 6.91 -11.39 14.82
C MET A 334 5.47 -11.79 15.07
N VAL A 335 5.22 -12.74 15.98
CA VAL A 335 3.85 -13.22 16.26
C VAL A 335 2.97 -12.07 16.76
N LEU A 336 3.50 -11.22 17.66
CA LEU A 336 2.79 -10.03 18.13
C LEU A 336 2.54 -9.03 16.99
N MET A 337 3.53 -8.78 16.14
CA MET A 337 3.34 -7.87 15.00
C MET A 337 2.30 -8.41 14.03
N ILE A 338 2.35 -9.68 13.65
CA ILE A 338 1.35 -10.33 12.77
C ILE A 338 -0.06 -10.15 13.34
N PHE A 339 -0.24 -10.38 14.66
CA PHE A 339 -1.52 -10.20 15.31
C PHE A 339 -2.01 -8.74 15.30
N ILE A 340 -1.11 -7.78 15.58
CA ILE A 340 -1.44 -6.34 15.56
C ILE A 340 -1.78 -5.89 14.13
N TRP A 341 -1.03 -6.34 13.13
CA TRP A 341 -1.28 -6.07 11.71
C TRP A 341 -2.64 -6.61 11.25
N LEU A 342 -2.93 -7.87 11.58
CA LEU A 342 -4.20 -8.52 11.25
C LEU A 342 -5.39 -7.79 11.87
N THR A 343 -5.30 -7.47 13.16
CA THR A 343 -6.39 -6.77 13.87
C THR A 343 -6.59 -5.34 13.34
N ALA A 344 -5.51 -4.61 13.04
CA ALA A 344 -5.60 -3.31 12.40
C ALA A 344 -6.25 -3.39 11.00
N ALA A 345 -5.95 -4.45 10.23
CA ALA A 345 -6.54 -4.69 8.90
C ALA A 345 -8.02 -4.96 8.95
N LEU A 346 -8.45 -5.84 9.84
CA LEU A 346 -9.87 -6.12 10.05
C LEU A 346 -10.65 -4.85 10.39
N VAL A 347 -10.10 -3.99 11.26
CA VAL A 347 -10.77 -2.74 11.64
C VAL A 347 -10.77 -1.74 10.49
N TYR A 348 -9.65 -1.50 9.83
CA TYR A 348 -9.56 -0.49 8.76
C TYR A 348 -10.40 -0.85 7.54
N TYR A 349 -10.21 -2.04 6.98
CA TYR A 349 -11.00 -2.47 5.84
C TYR A 349 -12.46 -2.71 6.22
N GLY A 350 -12.74 -3.21 7.43
CA GLY A 350 -14.10 -3.34 7.94
C GLY A 350 -14.83 -1.99 7.99
N LEU A 351 -14.17 -0.93 8.50
CA LEU A 351 -14.73 0.41 8.53
C LEU A 351 -14.93 0.97 7.11
N ILE A 352 -13.94 0.84 6.23
CA ILE A 352 -14.01 1.37 4.86
C ILE A 352 -15.06 0.66 4.03
N LEU A 353 -15.20 -0.66 4.14
CA LEU A 353 -16.22 -1.41 3.41
C LEU A 353 -17.63 -1.15 3.97
N ASN A 354 -17.74 -0.87 5.27
CA ASN A 354 -19.03 -0.54 5.90
C ASN A 354 -19.51 0.90 5.59
N VAL A 355 -18.69 1.74 4.95
CA VAL A 355 -19.07 3.10 4.52
C VAL A 355 -20.27 3.09 3.57
N VAL A 356 -20.49 1.98 2.86
CA VAL A 356 -21.66 1.77 1.99
C VAL A 356 -22.98 1.84 2.78
N ASN A 357 -22.96 1.51 4.07
CA ASN A 357 -24.15 1.49 4.93
C ASN A 357 -24.43 2.83 5.64
N LEU A 358 -23.64 3.86 5.35
CA LEU A 358 -23.91 5.21 5.85
C LEU A 358 -25.09 5.82 5.07
N SER A 359 -25.94 6.59 5.76
CA SER A 359 -27.10 7.29 5.16
C SER A 359 -26.72 8.44 4.21
N THR A 360 -25.44 8.61 3.90
CA THR A 360 -24.89 9.65 3.02
C THR A 360 -24.41 9.02 1.71
N SER A 361 -24.45 9.77 0.61
CA SER A 361 -23.93 9.32 -0.69
C SER A 361 -22.53 8.70 -0.57
N ILE A 362 -22.40 7.45 -1.03
CA ILE A 362 -21.17 6.65 -1.01
C ILE A 362 -19.97 7.40 -1.61
N TYR A 363 -20.20 8.17 -2.68
CA TYR A 363 -19.15 8.95 -3.35
C TYR A 363 -18.55 10.02 -2.43
N ILE A 364 -19.41 10.75 -1.71
CA ILE A 364 -18.98 11.79 -0.77
C ILE A 364 -18.28 11.15 0.43
N SER A 365 -18.84 10.07 0.97
CA SER A 365 -18.28 9.39 2.15
C SER A 365 -16.88 8.83 1.88
N VAL A 366 -16.67 8.15 0.73
CA VAL A 366 -15.34 7.63 0.35
C VAL A 366 -14.36 8.76 0.03
N PHE A 367 -14.81 9.85 -0.60
CA PHE A 367 -13.97 11.02 -0.86
C PHE A 367 -13.50 11.67 0.46
N LEU A 368 -14.42 11.85 1.42
CA LEU A 368 -14.10 12.38 2.74
C LEU A 368 -13.17 11.46 3.53
N ASN A 369 -13.33 10.14 3.40
CA ASN A 369 -12.39 9.18 4.00
C ASN A 369 -10.97 9.44 3.51
N GLY A 370 -10.75 9.44 2.18
CA GLY A 370 -9.42 9.66 1.61
C GLY A 370 -8.78 10.98 2.06
N ILE A 371 -9.58 12.06 2.12
CA ILE A 371 -9.09 13.35 2.62
C ILE A 371 -8.81 13.32 4.12
N SER A 372 -9.63 12.64 4.91
CA SER A 372 -9.47 12.58 6.37
C SER A 372 -8.18 11.87 6.80
N GLU A 373 -7.66 10.93 6.00
CA GLU A 373 -6.41 10.25 6.28
C GLU A 373 -5.18 11.17 6.17
N MET A 374 -5.23 12.14 5.26
CA MET A 374 -4.08 13.00 4.95
C MET A 374 -3.60 13.84 6.17
N PRO A 375 -4.49 14.55 6.91
CA PRO A 375 -4.10 15.19 8.17
C PRO A 375 -3.59 14.21 9.22
N ALA A 376 -4.08 12.97 9.23
CA ALA A 376 -3.66 11.95 10.19
C ALA A 376 -2.17 11.65 10.07
N PHE A 377 -1.65 11.56 8.85
CA PHE A 377 -0.22 11.31 8.61
C PHE A 377 0.65 12.49 9.08
N ALA A 378 0.22 13.74 8.88
CA ALA A 378 0.96 14.91 9.33
C ALA A 378 1.00 15.01 10.87
N ILE A 379 -0.14 14.75 11.50
CA ILE A 379 -0.30 14.79 12.95
C ILE A 379 0.50 13.66 13.58
N THR A 380 0.37 12.43 13.07
CA THR A 380 1.14 11.28 13.57
C THR A 380 2.64 11.48 13.39
N ALA A 381 3.10 11.96 12.23
CA ALA A 381 4.52 12.25 12.01
C ALA A 381 5.08 13.29 13.01
N SER A 382 4.30 14.32 13.32
CA SER A 382 4.69 15.39 14.24
C SER A 382 4.67 14.95 15.71
N LEU A 383 3.67 14.15 16.11
CA LEU A 383 3.51 13.66 17.48
C LEU A 383 4.45 12.49 17.80
N LEU A 384 4.87 11.72 16.79
CA LEU A 384 5.78 10.58 16.93
C LEU A 384 7.10 10.97 17.62
N GLN A 385 7.62 12.16 17.31
CA GLN A 385 8.86 12.67 17.90
C GLN A 385 8.71 13.02 19.40
N LYS A 386 7.50 13.36 19.85
CA LYS A 386 7.24 13.80 21.24
C LYS A 386 6.85 12.66 22.17
N PHE A 387 5.95 11.78 21.73
CA PHE A 387 5.32 10.77 22.60
C PHE A 387 5.92 9.36 22.42
N GLY A 388 6.82 9.17 21.47
CA GLY A 388 7.41 7.88 21.15
C GLY A 388 6.46 6.94 20.40
N ARG A 389 7.01 5.87 19.82
CA ARG A 389 6.30 4.98 18.87
C ARG A 389 5.18 4.19 19.55
N ARG A 390 5.48 3.55 20.68
CA ARG A 390 4.56 2.62 21.37
C ARG A 390 3.33 3.33 21.95
N ALA A 391 3.52 4.47 22.62
CA ALA A 391 2.42 5.21 23.19
C ALA A 391 1.47 5.71 22.10
N MET A 392 2.03 6.29 21.02
CA MET A 392 1.24 6.74 19.87
C MET A 392 0.43 5.62 19.22
N LEU A 393 1.01 4.43 19.05
CA LEU A 393 0.31 3.27 18.49
C LEU A 393 -0.87 2.86 19.37
N VAL A 394 -0.69 2.77 20.69
CA VAL A 394 -1.77 2.40 21.62
C VAL A 394 -2.86 3.48 21.66
N SER A 395 -2.48 4.77 21.72
CA SER A 395 -3.43 5.89 21.76
C SER A 395 -4.31 5.96 20.50
N THR A 396 -3.73 5.77 19.33
CA THR A 396 -4.46 5.79 18.05
C THR A 396 -5.42 4.61 17.92
N MET A 397 -5.01 3.41 18.32
CA MET A 397 -5.89 2.24 18.36
C MET A 397 -7.07 2.41 19.34
N LEU A 398 -6.81 2.93 20.55
CA LEU A 398 -7.86 3.20 21.54
C LEU A 398 -8.84 4.27 21.07
N LEU A 399 -8.34 5.36 20.46
CA LEU A 399 -9.18 6.40 19.88
C LEU A 399 -10.07 5.85 18.78
N SER A 400 -9.50 5.07 17.84
CA SER A 400 -10.27 4.44 16.77
C SER A 400 -11.37 3.52 17.32
N SER A 401 -11.06 2.74 18.35
CA SER A 401 -11.99 1.82 18.99
C SER A 401 -13.13 2.55 19.70
N ALA A 402 -12.84 3.61 20.46
CA ALA A 402 -13.84 4.42 21.13
C ALA A 402 -14.80 5.10 20.12
N CYS A 403 -14.25 5.65 19.04
CA CYS A 403 -15.05 6.30 17.99
C CYS A 403 -15.89 5.30 17.18
N ALA A 404 -15.37 4.10 16.90
CA ALA A 404 -16.10 3.04 16.22
C ALA A 404 -17.27 2.53 17.07
N ILE A 405 -17.05 2.31 18.38
CA ILE A 405 -18.11 1.91 19.31
C ILE A 405 -19.18 3.00 19.37
N ALA A 406 -18.80 4.27 19.53
CA ALA A 406 -19.74 5.38 19.51
C ALA A 406 -20.58 5.42 18.22
N GLY A 407 -19.94 5.29 17.05
CA GLY A 407 -20.64 5.23 15.76
C GLY A 407 -21.62 4.05 15.65
N SER A 408 -21.24 2.88 16.15
CA SER A 408 -22.09 1.68 16.16
C SER A 408 -23.32 1.83 17.05
N VAL A 409 -23.16 2.43 18.24
CA VAL A 409 -24.28 2.70 19.16
C VAL A 409 -25.24 3.71 18.54
N ILE A 410 -24.73 4.77 17.92
CA ILE A 410 -25.56 5.75 17.19
C ILE A 410 -26.35 5.08 16.07
N THR A 411 -25.72 4.17 15.31
CA THR A 411 -26.40 3.40 14.25
C THR A 411 -27.55 2.56 14.81
N GLY A 412 -27.34 1.88 15.94
CA GLY A 412 -28.38 1.12 16.62
C GLY A 412 -29.57 1.98 17.07
N ILE A 413 -29.30 3.19 17.56
CA ILE A 413 -30.34 4.15 17.96
C ILE A 413 -31.13 4.66 16.73
N ILE A 414 -30.44 4.97 15.63
CA ILE A 414 -31.09 5.42 14.38
C ILE A 414 -32.00 4.33 13.82
N ASN A 415 -31.55 3.07 13.81
CA ASN A 415 -32.31 1.95 13.26
C ASN A 415 -33.43 1.46 14.20
N GLY A 416 -33.29 1.65 15.52
CA GLY A 416 -34.28 1.26 16.52
C GLY A 416 -35.34 2.32 16.84
N GLY A 417 -35.10 3.59 16.49
CA GLY A 417 -36.04 4.69 16.72
C GLY A 417 -36.89 4.99 15.49
N GLU A 418 -38.21 5.04 15.64
CA GLU A 418 -39.15 5.51 14.60
C GLU A 418 -38.80 6.94 14.17
N GLY A 419 -38.03 7.09 13.09
CA GLY A 419 -38.00 8.23 12.16
C GLY A 419 -37.99 9.67 12.72
N GLY A 420 -37.63 9.88 13.99
CA GLY A 420 -37.83 11.15 14.68
C GLY A 420 -36.90 12.25 14.18
N PRO A 421 -37.17 13.53 14.55
CA PRO A 421 -36.28 14.66 14.24
C PRO A 421 -34.85 14.48 14.79
N MET A 422 -34.66 13.59 15.78
CA MET A 422 -33.37 13.18 16.33
C MET A 422 -32.44 12.56 15.27
N ASN A 423 -32.98 11.84 14.28
CA ASN A 423 -32.18 11.14 13.27
C ASN A 423 -31.42 12.12 12.35
N LYS A 424 -31.94 13.34 12.17
CA LYS A 424 -31.24 14.41 11.43
C LYS A 424 -30.00 14.93 12.15
N PHE A 425 -29.94 14.81 13.48
CA PHE A 425 -28.77 15.21 14.29
C PHE A 425 -27.82 14.04 14.52
N LEU A 426 -28.34 12.81 14.63
CA LEU A 426 -27.54 11.61 14.87
C LEU A 426 -26.74 11.16 13.62
N SER A 427 -27.27 11.34 12.41
CA SER A 427 -26.58 10.95 11.18
C SER A 427 -25.26 11.70 10.91
N PRO A 428 -25.16 13.04 11.01
CA PRO A 428 -23.87 13.72 10.85
C PRO A 428 -22.90 13.35 12.00
N LEU A 429 -23.41 13.10 13.21
CA LEU A 429 -22.57 12.68 14.33
C LEU A 429 -21.98 11.27 14.10
N GLN A 430 -22.78 10.33 13.59
CA GLN A 430 -22.33 8.99 13.19
C GLN A 430 -21.21 9.08 12.14
N LEU A 431 -21.40 9.94 11.13
CA LEU A 431 -20.39 10.18 10.10
C LEU A 431 -19.09 10.70 10.71
N VAL A 432 -19.16 11.74 11.55
CA VAL A 432 -17.99 12.31 12.23
C VAL A 432 -17.25 11.28 13.08
N CYS A 433 -17.97 10.47 13.87
CA CYS A 433 -17.37 9.39 14.65
C CYS A 433 -16.68 8.35 13.76
N THR A 434 -17.30 7.99 12.63
CA THR A 434 -16.72 7.04 11.67
C THR A 434 -15.45 7.62 11.02
N MET A 435 -15.50 8.89 10.57
CA MET A 435 -14.33 9.57 10.00
C MET A 435 -13.18 9.67 11.02
N LEU A 436 -13.48 9.98 12.28
CA LEU A 436 -12.46 10.06 13.33
C LEU A 436 -11.85 8.69 13.63
N SER A 437 -12.65 7.62 13.55
CA SER A 437 -12.16 6.26 13.68
C SER A 437 -11.21 5.86 12.55
N ILE A 438 -11.57 6.20 11.30
CA ILE A 438 -10.74 5.97 10.10
C ILE A 438 -9.46 6.81 10.16
N PHE A 439 -9.55 8.09 10.52
CA PHE A 439 -8.41 8.97 10.77
C PHE A 439 -7.41 8.35 11.76
N ALA A 440 -7.92 7.87 12.90
CA ALA A 440 -7.07 7.28 13.93
C ALA A 440 -6.42 5.97 13.45
N MET A 441 -7.18 5.16 12.70
CA MET A 441 -6.66 3.91 12.14
C MET A 441 -5.64 4.14 11.03
N ALA A 442 -5.81 5.14 10.16
CA ALA A 442 -4.81 5.54 9.18
C ALA A 442 -3.50 5.96 9.86
N GLY A 443 -3.60 6.66 11.00
CA GLY A 443 -2.46 6.94 11.86
C GLY A 443 -1.78 5.69 12.40
N THR A 444 -2.54 4.72 12.90
CA THR A 444 -2.04 3.40 13.35
C THR A 444 -1.26 2.71 12.23
N TYR A 445 -1.81 2.68 11.01
CA TYR A 445 -1.20 2.07 9.84
C TYR A 445 0.17 2.65 9.50
N ASN A 446 0.22 3.97 9.45
CA ASN A 446 1.44 4.70 9.19
C ASN A 446 2.53 4.39 10.23
N LEU A 447 2.14 4.33 11.51
CA LEU A 447 3.04 3.99 12.62
C LEU A 447 3.51 2.53 12.57
N LEU A 448 2.65 1.59 12.18
CA LEU A 448 2.99 0.16 12.12
C LEU A 448 4.09 -0.13 11.10
N TYR A 449 4.08 0.53 9.93
CA TYR A 449 5.14 0.36 8.93
C TYR A 449 6.50 0.78 9.48
N ILE A 450 6.59 1.95 10.12
CA ILE A 450 7.84 2.40 10.75
C ILE A 450 8.23 1.50 11.89
N TYR A 451 7.29 1.18 12.78
CA TYR A 451 7.59 0.39 13.97
C TYR A 451 8.11 -0.99 13.58
N THR A 452 7.53 -1.61 12.55
CA THR A 452 8.03 -2.88 12.01
C THR A 452 9.44 -2.71 11.41
N ALA A 453 9.68 -1.65 10.64
CA ALA A 453 11.01 -1.39 10.07
C ALA A 453 12.08 -1.15 11.16
N GLU A 454 11.76 -0.42 12.23
CA GLU A 454 12.68 -0.13 13.34
C GLU A 454 12.88 -1.33 14.29
N LEU A 455 11.87 -2.21 14.43
CA LEU A 455 11.89 -3.33 15.38
C LEU A 455 12.78 -4.50 14.93
N PHE A 456 12.92 -4.70 13.62
CA PHE A 456 13.69 -5.80 13.04
C PHE A 456 15.08 -5.36 12.56
N PRO A 457 16.14 -6.17 12.81
CA PRO A 457 17.49 -5.94 12.30
C PRO A 457 17.51 -5.80 10.78
N THR A 458 18.45 -5.03 10.24
CA THR A 458 18.58 -4.73 8.80
C THR A 458 18.60 -5.98 7.93
N VAL A 459 19.27 -7.05 8.37
CA VAL A 459 19.40 -8.33 7.66
C VAL A 459 18.06 -9.06 7.44
N VAL A 460 17.09 -8.88 8.34
CA VAL A 460 15.78 -9.56 8.28
C VAL A 460 14.60 -8.59 8.12
N ARG A 461 14.88 -7.28 8.05
CA ARG A 461 13.86 -6.22 8.03
C ARG A 461 12.88 -6.35 6.86
N ASN A 462 13.39 -6.59 5.64
CA ASN A 462 12.54 -6.72 4.46
C ASN A 462 11.70 -8.01 4.50
N ALA A 463 12.27 -9.11 5.00
CA ALA A 463 11.53 -10.35 5.21
C ALA A 463 10.45 -10.22 6.29
N ALA A 464 10.73 -9.50 7.38
CA ALA A 464 9.76 -9.20 8.44
C ALA A 464 8.64 -8.29 7.93
N LEU A 465 8.98 -7.18 7.25
CA LEU A 465 8.01 -6.30 6.59
C LEU A 465 7.17 -7.05 5.56
N GLY A 466 7.77 -7.98 4.81
CA GLY A 466 7.06 -8.87 3.88
C GLY A 466 6.07 -9.81 4.58
N MET A 467 6.46 -10.44 5.70
CA MET A 467 5.56 -11.30 6.46
C MET A 467 4.45 -10.53 7.19
N THR A 468 4.74 -9.35 7.74
CA THR A 468 3.73 -8.53 8.41
C THR A 468 2.79 -7.85 7.41
N SER A 469 3.30 -7.44 6.25
CA SER A 469 2.46 -6.95 5.14
C SER A 469 1.72 -8.08 4.43
N ALA A 470 2.16 -9.33 4.54
CA ALA A 470 1.34 -10.47 4.19
C ALA A 470 0.17 -10.60 5.20
N ALA A 471 0.41 -10.47 6.50
CA ALA A 471 -0.62 -10.49 7.53
C ALA A 471 -1.61 -9.30 7.50
N LEU A 472 -1.25 -8.21 6.81
CA LEU A 472 -2.14 -7.10 6.48
C LEU A 472 -3.26 -7.49 5.51
N ASN A 473 -2.99 -8.46 4.64
CA ASN A 473 -3.82 -8.82 3.51
C ASN A 473 -4.67 -10.05 3.84
#